data_AF-A0A418XGS8-F1
#
_entry.id   AF-A0A418XGS8-F1
#
_cell.length_a   1.000
_cell.length_b   1.000
_cell.length_c   1.000
_cell.angle_alpha   90.00
_cell.angle_beta   90.00
_cell.angle_gamma   90.00
#
_symmetry.space_group_name_H-M   'P 1'
#
loop_
_entity.id
_entity.type
_entity.pdbx_description
1 polymer ?
#
loop_
_entity_poly.entity_id
_entity_poly.type
_entity_poly.pdbx_seq_one_letter_code
_entity_poly.pdbx_strand_id
1 'polypeptide(L)'
;MTTASTSAARAALDAYPVEFEFPDIRPYAEGNTGIPYLFTFDSGTPGKHVMIISLTHGNEVSGAVAVKAMLDAGLRPRRGRLTLAFGNVDAYHSFDPA
;
A
#
# COMPACT_ATOMS: atom_id res chain seq x y z
N MET A 1 22.25 10.00 38.15
CA MET A 1 21.73 9.65 36.82
C MET A 1 20.23 9.52 36.94
N THR A 2 19.51 10.60 36.67
CA THR A 2 18.05 10.67 36.85
C THR A 2 17.39 9.96 35.67
N THR A 3 16.75 8.83 35.93
CA THR A 3 15.90 8.13 34.96
C THR A 3 14.68 9.01 34.69
N ALA A 4 14.70 9.75 33.59
CA ALA A 4 13.50 10.41 33.10
C ALA A 4 12.44 9.34 32.81
N SER A 5 11.27 9.50 33.42
CA SER A 5 10.11 8.63 33.27
C SER A 5 9.73 8.50 31.80
N THR A 6 9.79 7.28 31.26
CA THR A 6 9.39 6.91 29.90
C THR A 6 7.94 7.29 29.59
N SER A 7 7.10 7.48 30.61
CA SER A 7 5.69 7.87 30.51
C SER A 7 5.52 9.34 30.10
N ALA A 8 6.34 10.26 30.64
CA ALA A 8 6.27 11.68 30.28
C ALA A 8 6.78 11.95 28.86
N ALA A 9 7.80 11.20 28.40
CA ALA A 9 8.27 11.25 27.02
C ALA A 9 7.23 10.72 26.01
N ARG A 10 6.40 9.76 26.42
CA ARG A 10 5.32 9.21 25.60
C ARG A 10 4.07 10.10 25.55
N ALA A 11 3.86 10.92 26.59
CA ALA A 11 2.80 11.92 26.62
C ALA A 11 3.15 13.21 25.85
N ALA A 12 4.43 13.47 25.61
CA ALA A 12 4.93 14.67 24.91
C ALA A 12 5.18 14.46 23.40
N LEU A 13 5.09 13.23 22.90
CA LEU A 13 4.84 13.00 21.49
C LEU A 13 3.33 13.15 21.30
N ASP A 14 2.88 14.36 21.00
CA ASP A 14 1.57 14.56 20.39
C ASP A 14 1.37 13.51 19.30
N ALA A 15 0.14 13.02 19.13
CA ALA A 15 -0.17 12.04 18.09
C ALA A 15 0.35 12.57 16.75
N TYR A 16 1.40 11.93 16.22
CA TYR A 16 2.04 12.38 14.98
C TYR A 16 0.98 12.36 13.87
N PRO A 17 0.78 13.48 13.16
CA PRO A 17 -0.34 13.59 12.24
C PRO A 17 -0.19 12.58 11.10
N VAL A 18 -1.30 11.98 10.70
CA VAL A 18 -1.36 11.21 9.46
C VAL A 18 -1.35 12.21 8.30
N GLU A 19 -0.24 12.26 7.55
CA GLU A 19 -0.03 13.22 6.46
C GLU A 19 -0.70 12.81 5.13
N PHE A 20 -1.22 11.58 5.05
CA PHE A 20 -1.81 11.01 3.84
C PHE A 20 -3.22 10.48 4.11
N GLU A 21 -4.16 10.86 3.26
CA GLU A 21 -5.48 10.22 3.24
C GLU A 21 -5.35 8.73 2.88
N PHE A 22 -6.25 7.92 3.44
CA PHE A 22 -6.41 6.52 3.09
C PHE A 22 -7.26 6.44 1.82
N PRO A 23 -6.68 6.20 0.63
CA PRO A 23 -7.45 6.18 -0.60
C PRO A 23 -8.47 5.02 -0.63
N ASP A 24 -9.61 5.21 -1.27
CA ASP A 24 -10.51 4.09 -1.54
C ASP A 24 -9.89 3.13 -2.56
N ILE A 25 -9.70 1.88 -2.16
CA ILE A 25 -9.15 0.82 -3.00
C ILE A 25 -10.21 -0.17 -3.48
N ARG A 26 -11.46 -0.08 -3.01
CA ARG A 26 -12.56 -0.98 -3.40
C ARG A 26 -12.79 -1.06 -4.91
N PRO A 27 -12.58 0.00 -5.72
CA PRO A 27 -12.68 -0.12 -7.18
C PRO A 27 -11.70 -1.13 -7.81
N TYR A 28 -10.62 -1.50 -7.12
CA TYR A 28 -9.62 -2.45 -7.61
C TYR A 28 -9.87 -3.89 -7.12
N ALA A 29 -10.98 -4.16 -6.43
CA ALA A 29 -11.24 -5.44 -5.78
C ALA A 29 -11.28 -6.63 -6.74
N GLU A 30 -11.76 -6.45 -7.97
CA GLU A 30 -11.88 -7.53 -8.95
C GLU A 30 -10.51 -8.09 -9.39
N GLY A 31 -9.47 -7.25 -9.43
CA GLY A 31 -8.19 -7.61 -10.04
C GLY A 31 -8.31 -7.86 -11.55
N ASN A 32 -7.28 -8.44 -12.16
CA ASN A 32 -7.35 -8.90 -13.57
C ASN A 32 -6.81 -10.33 -13.80
N THR A 33 -6.45 -11.03 -12.73
CA THR A 33 -5.91 -12.41 -12.80
C THR A 33 -6.79 -13.44 -12.08
N GLY A 34 -7.99 -13.05 -11.64
CA GLY A 34 -8.84 -13.88 -10.77
C GLY A 34 -8.40 -13.92 -9.31
N ILE A 35 -7.39 -13.12 -8.93
CA ILE A 35 -7.00 -12.89 -7.54
C ILE A 35 -7.43 -11.46 -7.20
N PRO A 36 -8.30 -11.27 -6.18
CA PRO A 36 -8.74 -9.95 -5.78
C PRO A 36 -7.58 -8.99 -5.50
N TYR A 37 -7.74 -7.73 -5.89
CA TYR A 37 -6.74 -6.67 -5.68
C TYR A 37 -5.35 -6.89 -6.29
N LEU A 38 -5.20 -7.87 -7.19
CA LEU A 38 -3.95 -8.17 -7.88
C LEU A 38 -4.11 -7.93 -9.39
N PHE A 39 -3.18 -7.15 -9.93
CA PHE A 39 -3.15 -6.77 -11.33
C PHE A 39 -1.82 -7.18 -11.94
N THR A 40 -1.85 -7.95 -13.02
CA THR A 40 -0.65 -8.30 -13.77
C THR A 40 -0.76 -7.81 -15.21
N PHE A 41 0.31 -7.19 -15.69
CA PHE A 41 0.43 -6.67 -17.04
C PHE A 41 1.68 -7.26 -17.70
N ASP A 42 1.51 -7.87 -18.87
CA ASP A 42 2.59 -8.39 -19.70
C ASP A 42 2.91 -7.40 -20.84
N SER A 43 4.18 -7.17 -21.12
CA SER A 43 4.63 -6.36 -22.25
C SER A 43 4.66 -7.12 -23.58
N GLY A 44 4.57 -8.46 -23.55
CA GLY A 44 4.77 -9.32 -24.71
C GLY A 44 6.24 -9.44 -25.16
N THR A 45 7.16 -8.72 -24.50
CA THR A 45 8.60 -8.77 -24.80
C THR A 45 9.35 -9.50 -23.68
N PRO A 46 10.26 -10.46 -23.98
CA PRO A 46 11.04 -11.15 -22.96
C PRO A 46 11.77 -10.18 -22.01
N GLY A 47 11.64 -10.43 -20.70
CA GLY A 47 12.20 -9.61 -19.64
C GLY A 47 11.86 -10.13 -18.24
N LYS A 48 12.33 -9.43 -17.20
CA LYS A 48 12.09 -9.79 -15.80
C LYS A 48 10.62 -9.62 -15.43
N HIS A 49 10.14 -10.42 -14.47
CA HIS A 49 8.87 -10.17 -13.79
C HIS A 49 9.16 -9.44 -12.48
N VAL A 50 8.53 -8.29 -12.29
CA VAL A 50 8.61 -7.48 -11.07
C VAL A 50 7.23 -7.43 -10.42
N MET A 51 7.18 -7.56 -9.10
CA MET A 51 5.98 -7.32 -8.29
C MET A 51 6.22 -6.16 -7.33
N ILE A 52 5.25 -5.26 -7.26
CA ILE A 52 5.16 -4.21 -6.24
C ILE A 52 3.90 -4.49 -5.45
N ILE A 53 4.07 -4.70 -4.14
CA ILE A 53 2.97 -4.94 -3.20
C ILE A 53 2.96 -3.83 -2.17
N SER A 54 1.76 -3.32 -1.90
CA SER A 54 1.48 -2.40 -0.81
C SER A 54 0.61 -3.07 0.25
N LEU A 55 0.48 -2.42 1.41
CA LEU A 55 -0.36 -2.88 2.50
C LEU A 55 0.04 -4.28 3.01
N THR A 56 1.33 -4.52 3.25
CA THR A 56 1.74 -5.68 4.04
C THR A 56 1.14 -5.57 5.45
N HIS A 57 1.22 -4.36 6.02
CA HIS A 57 0.42 -3.92 7.16
C HIS A 57 -0.69 -2.98 6.69
N GLY A 58 -1.88 -3.08 7.29
CA GLY A 58 -3.06 -2.32 6.89
C GLY A 58 -2.95 -0.81 7.12
N ASN A 59 -2.01 -0.34 7.94
CA ASN A 59 -1.83 1.08 8.26
C ASN A 59 -0.66 1.74 7.52
N GLU A 60 0.06 1.04 6.64
CA GLU A 60 1.17 1.56 5.85
C GLU A 60 0.68 2.18 4.52
N VAL A 61 0.01 3.32 4.61
CA VAL A 61 -0.79 3.92 3.53
C VAL A 61 0.00 4.42 2.32
N SER A 62 1.25 4.85 2.48
CA SER A 62 2.03 5.47 1.40
C SER A 62 2.21 4.55 0.18
N GLY A 63 2.37 3.24 0.42
CA GLY A 63 2.40 2.24 -0.63
C GLY A 63 1.08 2.11 -1.39
N ALA A 64 -0.05 2.21 -0.68
CA ALA A 64 -1.38 2.14 -1.29
C ALA A 64 -1.63 3.34 -2.21
N VAL A 65 -1.23 4.54 -1.78
CA VAL A 65 -1.27 5.76 -2.60
C VAL A 65 -0.47 5.57 -3.89
N ALA A 66 0.75 5.04 -3.79
CA ALA A 66 1.61 4.82 -4.95
C ALA A 66 1.04 3.77 -5.92
N VAL A 67 0.63 2.60 -5.41
CA VAL A 67 0.06 1.53 -6.24
C VAL A 67 -1.24 1.97 -6.91
N LYS A 68 -2.11 2.69 -6.17
CA LYS A 68 -3.32 3.28 -6.73
C LYS A 68 -3.01 4.22 -7.90
N ALA A 69 -2.07 5.15 -7.71
CA ALA A 69 -1.67 6.07 -8.77
C ALA A 69 -1.12 5.35 -10.02
N MET A 70 -0.36 4.26 -9.84
CA MET A 70 0.12 3.44 -10.95
C MET A 70 -1.02 2.75 -11.73
N LEU A 71 -2.03 2.25 -11.00
CA LEU A 71 -3.21 1.62 -11.61
C LEU A 71 -4.07 2.65 -12.37
N ASP A 72 -4.32 3.81 -11.76
CA ASP A 72 -5.09 4.91 -12.38
C ASP A 72 -4.41 5.46 -13.63
N ALA A 73 -3.09 5.58 -13.61
CA ALA A 73 -2.31 5.99 -14.77
C ALA A 73 -2.22 4.91 -15.86
N GLY A 74 -2.76 3.71 -15.62
CA GLY A 74 -2.65 2.60 -16.56
C GLY A 74 -1.22 2.17 -16.82
N LEU A 75 -0.33 2.23 -15.81
CA LEU A 75 1.09 1.90 -15.95
C LEU A 75 1.27 0.51 -16.60
N ARG A 76 2.19 0.41 -17.58
CA ARG A 76 2.54 -0.85 -18.26
C ARG A 76 4.06 -1.04 -18.29
N PRO A 77 4.55 -2.29 -18.16
CA PRO A 77 5.97 -2.57 -18.32
C PRO A 77 6.41 -2.39 -19.77
N ARG A 78 7.63 -1.87 -19.97
CA ARG A 78 8.24 -1.79 -21.31
C ARG A 78 8.80 -3.14 -21.80
N ARG A 79 9.26 -3.99 -20.86
CA ARG A 79 9.79 -5.34 -21.11
C ARG A 79 9.48 -6.23 -19.91
N GLY A 80 9.22 -7.51 -20.14
CA GLY A 80 8.82 -8.46 -19.10
C GLY A 80 7.40 -8.21 -18.59
N ARG A 81 7.21 -8.42 -17.29
CA ARG A 81 5.89 -8.41 -16.63
C ARG A 81 5.92 -7.56 -15.37
N LEU A 82 4.82 -6.88 -15.08
CA LEU A 82 4.61 -6.10 -13.86
C LEU A 82 3.38 -6.61 -13.14
N THR A 83 3.51 -6.89 -11.85
CA THR A 83 2.38 -7.14 -10.94
C THR A 83 2.28 -6.02 -9.91
N LEU A 84 1.08 -5.49 -9.74
CA LEU A 84 0.73 -4.50 -8.73
C LEU A 84 -0.33 -5.11 -7.80
N ALA A 85 -0.18 -4.96 -6.48
CA ALA A 85 -1.10 -5.57 -5.52
C ALA A 85 -1.34 -4.73 -4.25
N PHE A 86 -2.53 -4.90 -3.68
CA PHE A 86 -2.85 -4.57 -2.29
C PHE A 86 -2.92 -5.88 -1.49
N GLY A 87 -2.06 -6.04 -0.48
CA GLY A 87 -1.84 -7.31 0.20
C GLY A 87 -2.86 -7.64 1.31
N ASN A 88 -2.93 -6.79 2.34
CA ASN A 88 -3.71 -7.01 3.55
C ASN A 88 -4.91 -6.05 3.60
N VAL A 89 -5.83 -6.25 2.66
CA VAL A 89 -6.96 -5.35 2.41
C VAL A 89 -7.94 -5.30 3.59
N ASP A 90 -8.19 -6.42 4.26
CA ASP A 90 -9.08 -6.45 5.42
C ASP A 90 -8.50 -5.62 6.56
N ALA A 91 -7.19 -5.72 6.84
CA ALA A 91 -6.54 -4.89 7.84
C ALA A 91 -6.54 -3.40 7.48
N TYR A 92 -6.42 -3.08 6.18
CA TYR A 92 -6.53 -1.71 5.69
C TYR A 92 -7.94 -1.14 5.91
N HIS A 93 -8.97 -1.91 5.61
CA HIS A 93 -10.36 -1.50 5.82
C HIS A 93 -10.78 -1.46 7.29
N SER A 94 -10.09 -2.19 8.17
CA SER A 94 -10.34 -2.15 9.61
C SER A 94 -9.49 -1.14 10.37
N PHE A 95 -8.57 -0.42 9.70
CA PHE A 95 -7.70 0.53 10.38
C PHE A 95 -8.51 1.75 10.87
N ASP A 96 -8.38 2.03 12.17
CA ASP A 96 -8.94 3.20 12.83
C ASP A 96 -7.81 3.96 13.53
N PRO A 97 -7.54 5.23 13.17
CA PRO A 97 -6.52 6.05 13.83
C PRO A 97 -6.98 6.71 15.14
N ALA A 98 -8.25 6.56 15.55
CA ALA A 98 -8.84 7.18 16.74
C ALA A 98 -8.49 6.51 18.07
#